data_AF-A0A6G3XN14-F1
#
_entry.id   AF-A0A6G3XN14-F1
#
_cell.length_a   1.000
_cell.length_b   1.000
_cell.length_c   1.000
_cell.angle_alpha   90.00
_cell.angle_beta   90.00
_cell.angle_gamma   90.00
#
_symmetry.space_group_name_H-M   'P 1'
#
loop_
_entity.id
_entity.type
_entity.pdbx_description
1 polymer ?
#
loop_
_entity_poly.entity_id
_entity_poly.type
_entity_poly.pdbx_seq_one_letter_code
_entity_poly.pdbx_strand_id
1 'polypeptide(L)'
;AIQLINAALYLRRPLLVTGEPGSGKSTLAHAVAQELGLGRVLQWSVVSRTELKQGLYEYDAIARLQDAQLSREHGSPAAPGGHNLGDYIKL
;
A
#
# COMPACT_ATOMS: atom_id res chain seq x y z
N ALA A 1 -21.54 4.04 17.13
CA ALA A 1 -20.38 3.61 16.33
C ALA A 1 -20.78 2.99 14.99
N ILE A 2 -21.62 1.94 14.97
CA ILE A 2 -21.99 1.22 13.74
C ILE A 2 -22.50 2.13 12.61
N GLN A 3 -23.39 3.09 12.91
CA GLN A 3 -23.90 4.03 11.90
C GLN A 3 -22.80 4.89 11.24
N LEU A 4 -21.78 5.31 12.00
CA LEU A 4 -20.65 6.09 11.45
C LEU A 4 -19.76 5.24 10.55
N ILE A 5 -19.54 3.98 10.92
CA ILE A 5 -18.76 3.02 10.11
C ILE A 5 -19.50 2.76 8.78
N ASN A 6 -20.80 2.48 8.85
CA ASN A 6 -21.61 2.26 7.67
C ASN A 6 -21.64 3.51 6.79
N ALA A 7 -21.85 4.70 7.37
CA ALA A 7 -21.81 5.95 6.62
C ALA A 7 -20.45 6.17 5.93
N ALA A 8 -19.34 5.94 6.64
CA ALA A 8 -17.99 6.04 6.08
C ALA A 8 -17.78 5.10 4.88
N LEU A 9 -18.26 3.86 5.00
CA LEU A 9 -18.22 2.86 3.92
C LEU A 9 -19.08 3.28 2.72
N TYR A 10 -20.33 3.68 2.96
CA TYR A 10 -21.25 4.13 1.90
C TYR A 10 -20.75 5.38 1.18
N LEU A 11 -20.19 6.33 1.92
CA LEU A 11 -19.69 7.59 1.37
C LEU A 11 -18.27 7.47 0.80
N ARG A 12 -17.60 6.33 1.00
CA ARG A 12 -16.16 6.13 0.72
C ARG A 12 -15.32 7.25 1.33
N ARG A 13 -15.67 7.66 2.55
CA ARG A 13 -14.96 8.70 3.31
C ARG A 13 -14.21 8.04 4.47
N PRO A 14 -12.91 8.35 4.66
CA PRO A 14 -12.16 7.79 5.77
C PRO A 14 -12.74 8.26 7.11
N LEU A 15 -12.73 7.35 8.09
CA LEU A 15 -13.21 7.61 9.45
C LEU A 15 -12.03 7.58 10.43
N LEU A 16 -11.79 8.70 11.12
CA LEU A 16 -10.82 8.76 12.21
C LEU A 16 -11.48 8.33 13.52
N VAL A 17 -10.95 7.27 14.14
CA VAL A 17 -11.45 6.76 15.43
C VAL A 17 -10.50 7.19 16.55
N THR A 18 -10.97 8.03 17.46
CA THR A 18 -10.22 8.53 18.62
C THR A 18 -10.80 7.99 19.94
N GLY A 19 -10.02 8.01 21.02
CA GLY A 19 -10.45 7.57 22.35
C GLY A 19 -9.29 7.14 23.24
N GLU A 20 -9.58 6.86 24.51
CA GLU A 20 -8.57 6.50 25.52
C GLU A 20 -7.78 5.22 25.16
N PRO A 21 -6.52 5.07 25.60
CA PRO A 21 -5.79 3.81 25.48
C PRO A 21 -6.63 2.63 26.01
N GLY A 22 -6.64 1.50 25.30
CA GLY A 22 -7.43 0.32 25.71
C GLY A 22 -8.92 0.33 25.35
N SER A 23 -9.46 1.41 24.77
CA SER A 23 -10.89 1.48 24.33
C SER A 23 -11.28 0.60 23.12
N GLY A 24 -10.43 -0.34 22.71
CA GLY A 24 -10.77 -1.30 21.66
C GLY A 24 -10.76 -0.75 20.22
N LYS A 25 -10.12 0.39 19.95
CA LYS A 25 -10.02 0.97 18.59
C LYS A 25 -9.41 0.00 17.56
N SER A 26 -8.32 -0.68 17.91
CA SER A 26 -7.71 -1.68 17.05
C SER A 26 -8.62 -2.90 16.88
N THR A 27 -9.25 -3.35 17.97
CA THR A 27 -10.21 -4.46 17.95
C THR A 27 -11.40 -4.15 17.04
N LEU A 28 -11.87 -2.90 16.99
CA LEU A 28 -12.95 -2.47 16.11
C LEU A 28 -12.59 -2.69 14.63
N ALA A 29 -11.37 -2.35 14.21
CA ALA A 29 -10.94 -2.58 12.83
C ALA A 29 -10.95 -4.08 12.46
N HIS A 30 -10.49 -4.94 13.37
CA HIS A 30 -10.53 -6.39 13.19
C HIS A 30 -11.95 -6.94 13.14
N ALA A 31 -12.83 -6.49 14.04
CA ALA A 31 -14.23 -6.90 14.04
C ALA A 31 -14.93 -6.50 12.74
N VAL A 32 -14.73 -5.26 12.27
CA VAL A 32 -15.31 -4.79 11.00
C VAL A 32 -14.81 -5.63 9.81
N ALA A 33 -13.51 -5.94 9.75
CA ALA A 33 -12.95 -6.75 8.67
C ALA A 33 -13.49 -8.19 8.66
N GLN A 34 -13.68 -8.78 9.85
CA GLN A 34 -14.25 -10.12 10.01
C GLN A 34 -15.73 -10.15 9.60
N GLU A 35 -16.54 -9.23 10.12
CA GLU A 35 -17.99 -9.17 9.84
C GLU A 35 -18.30 -8.88 8.37
N LEU A 36 -17.46 -8.08 7.71
CA LEU A 36 -17.65 -7.71 6.30
C LEU A 36 -16.87 -8.60 5.32
N GLY A 37 -16.13 -9.61 5.80
CA GLY A 37 -15.34 -10.50 4.95
C GLY A 37 -14.24 -9.79 4.15
N LEU A 38 -13.69 -8.68 4.66
CA LEU A 38 -12.72 -7.83 3.95
C LEU A 38 -11.30 -8.42 3.92
N GLY A 39 -11.08 -9.55 4.59
CA GLY A 39 -9.77 -10.20 4.69
C GLY A 39 -8.88 -9.56 5.76
N ARG A 40 -7.58 -9.48 5.49
CA ARG A 40 -6.59 -9.01 6.46
C ARG A 40 -6.70 -7.49 6.68
N VAL A 41 -6.76 -7.08 7.94
CA VAL A 41 -6.64 -5.66 8.32
C VAL A 41 -5.28 -5.13 7.90
N LEU A 42 -5.28 -4.07 7.09
CA LEU A 42 -4.07 -3.34 6.73
C LEU A 42 -3.61 -2.49 7.91
N GLN A 43 -2.33 -2.62 8.27
CA GLN A 43 -1.73 -1.87 9.36
C GLN A 43 -0.61 -1.00 8.79
N TRP A 44 -0.74 0.31 8.99
CA TRP A 44 0.31 1.27 8.67
C TRP A 44 0.55 2.16 9.88
N SER A 45 1.75 2.07 10.45
CA SER A 45 2.16 2.89 11.58
C SER A 45 2.77 4.20 11.08
N VAL A 46 2.10 5.31 11.37
CA VAL A 46 2.56 6.66 11.03
C VAL A 46 3.06 7.34 12.30
N VAL A 47 4.34 7.73 12.31
CA VAL A 47 5.02 8.44 13.41
C VAL A 47 5.63 9.74 12.88
N SER A 48 6.20 10.56 13.76
CA SER A 48 6.81 11.86 13.38
C SER A 48 7.98 11.75 12.40
N ARG A 49 8.59 10.57 12.28
CA ARG A 49 9.68 10.25 11.36
C ARG A 49 9.21 9.59 10.07
N THR A 50 7.89 9.38 9.91
CA THR A 50 7.34 8.80 8.68
C THR A 50 7.36 9.83 7.58
N GLU A 51 8.00 9.49 6.46
CA GLU A 51 8.09 10.34 5.26
C GLU A 51 7.03 9.94 4.22
N LEU A 52 6.60 10.89 3.39
CA LEU A 52 5.63 10.66 2.32
C LEU A 52 6.05 9.50 1.40
N LYS A 53 7.36 9.40 1.08
CA LYS A 53 7.90 8.34 0.21
C LYS A 53 7.60 6.94 0.74
N GLN A 54 7.51 6.77 2.06
CA GLN A 54 7.23 5.47 2.71
C GLN A 54 5.75 5.08 2.67
N GLY A 55 4.86 6.02 2.33
CA GLY A 55 3.45 5.76 2.06
C GLY A 55 3.12 5.72 0.56
N LEU A 56 4.12 5.95 -0.28
CA LEU A 56 4.04 5.82 -1.74
C LEU A 56 4.80 4.56 -2.16
N TYR A 57 5.05 4.44 -3.46
CA TYR A 57 5.90 3.40 -4.00
C TYR A 57 7.38 3.81 -3.96
N GLU A 58 8.26 2.83 -3.82
CA GLU A 58 9.69 2.98 -4.10
C GLU A 58 9.97 2.59 -5.55
N TYR A 59 10.77 3.42 -6.23
CA TYR A 59 11.18 3.17 -7.60
C TYR A 59 12.68 2.87 -7.66
N ASP A 60 13.03 1.65 -8.06
CA ASP A 60 14.42 1.20 -8.18
C ASP A 60 15.01 1.61 -9.53
N ALA A 61 15.44 2.87 -9.60
CA ALA A 61 16.06 3.42 -10.81
C ALA A 61 17.38 2.73 -11.17
N ILE A 62 18.10 2.19 -10.17
CA ILE A 62 19.41 1.57 -10.35
C ILE A 62 19.25 0.21 -11.01
N ALA A 63 18.35 -0.63 -10.50
CA ALA A 63 18.03 -1.93 -11.10
C ALA A 63 17.58 -1.76 -12.56
N ARG A 64 16.71 -0.77 -12.83
CA ARG A 64 16.28 -0.49 -14.21
C ARG A 64 17.44 -0.07 -15.13
N LEU A 65 18.36 0.75 -14.64
CA LEU A 65 19.52 1.17 -15.42
C LEU A 65 20.43 -0.02 -15.72
N GLN A 66 20.66 -0.89 -14.74
CA GLN A 66 21.47 -2.09 -14.88
C GLN A 66 20.86 -3.05 -15.92
N ASP A 67 19.56 -3.32 -15.87
CA ASP A 67 18.88 -4.16 -16.84
C ASP A 67 18.93 -3.59 -18.26
N ALA A 68 18.83 -2.26 -18.39
CA ALA A 68 18.96 -1.58 -19.67
C ALA A 68 20.38 -1.69 -20.26
N GLN A 69 21.42 -1.71 -19.42
CA GLN A 69 22.80 -1.92 -19.86
C GLN A 69 23.05 -3.39 -20.26
N LEU A 70 22.60 -4.35 -19.45
CA LEU A 70 22.72 -5.78 -19.76
C LEU A 70 22.00 -6.14 -21.06
N SER A 71 20.80 -5.58 -21.28
CA SER A 71 20.05 -5.79 -22.53
C SER A 71 20.80 -5.26 -23.76
N ARG A 72 21.56 -4.17 -23.61
CA ARG A 72 22.39 -3.59 -24.67
C ARG A 72 23.61 -4.46 -24.97
N GLU A 73 24.26 -4.99 -23.94
CA GLU A 73 25.47 -5.81 -24.08
C GLU A 73 25.21 -7.19 -24.71
N HIS A 74 24.05 -7.80 -24.42
CA HIS A 74 23.71 -9.14 -24.91
C HIS A 74 23.11 -9.18 -26.32
N GLY A 75 22.98 -8.04 -27.01
CA GLY A 75 22.64 -7.96 -28.44
C GLY A 75 21.30 -8.59 -28.85
N SER A 76 20.43 -8.93 -27.90
CA SER A 76 19.12 -9.50 -28.20
C SER A 76 18.17 -8.36 -28.58
N PRO A 77 17.56 -8.33 -29.78
CA PRO A 77 16.56 -7.33 -30.10
C PRO A 77 15.43 -7.53 -29.10
N ALA A 78 15.28 -6.58 -28.17
CA ALA A 78 14.28 -6.64 -27.13
C ALA A 78 12.94 -6.99 -27.79
N ALA A 79 12.44 -8.21 -27.51
CA ALA A 79 11.07 -8.53 -27.83
C ALA A 79 10.19 -7.40 -27.24
N PRO A 80 9.08 -7.00 -27.87
CA PRO A 80 8.29 -5.82 -27.47
C PRO A 80 7.66 -5.84 -26.05
N GLY A 81 8.15 -6.67 -25.12
CA GLY A 81 7.70 -6.78 -23.73
C GLY A 81 8.85 -6.89 -22.70
N GLY A 82 10.05 -6.36 -22.98
CA GLY A 82 11.29 -6.63 -22.25
C GLY A 82 11.27 -6.49 -20.72
N HIS A 83 10.85 -5.36 -20.15
CA HIS A 83 10.67 -5.21 -18.71
C HIS A 83 9.61 -4.13 -18.48
N ASN A 84 8.60 -4.42 -17.66
CA ASN A 84 7.52 -3.48 -17.42
C ASN A 84 7.93 -2.50 -16.31
N LEU A 85 7.41 -1.28 -16.31
CA LEU A 85 7.71 -0.30 -15.24
C LEU A 85 7.36 -0.87 -13.85
N GLY A 86 6.35 -1.74 -13.78
CA GLY A 86 5.95 -2.43 -12.56
C GLY A 86 7.04 -3.31 -11.94
N ASP A 87 8.01 -3.80 -12.71
CA ASP A 87 9.08 -4.67 -12.20
C ASP A 87 10.05 -3.91 -11.27
N TYR A 88 10.06 -2.57 -11.37
CA TYR A 88 10.92 -1.67 -10.61
C TYR A 88 10.17 -0.87 -9.54
N ILE A 89 8.87 -1.12 -9.37
CA ILE A 89 8.01 -0.46 -8.39
C ILE A 89 7.81 -1.41 -7.22
N LYS A 90 8.21 -0.98 -6.01
CA LYS A 90 7.94 -1.68 -4.76
C LYS A 90 6.88 -0.90 -3.97
N LEU A 91 5.91 -1.62 -3.44
CA LEU A 91 4.82 -1.11 -2.59
C LEU A 91 5.16 -1.32 -1.11
#